data_AF-A0A4P8XVB4-F1
#
_entry.id   AF-A0A4P8XVB4-F1
#
_cell.length_a   1.000
_cell.length_b   1.000
_cell.length_c   1.000
_cell.angle_alpha   90.00
_cell.angle_beta   90.00
_cell.angle_gamma   90.00
#
_symmetry.space_group_name_H-M   'P 1'
#
loop_
_entity.id
_entity.type
_entity.pdbx_description
1 polymer ?
#
loop_
_entity_poly.entity_id
_entity_poly.type
_entity_poly.pdbx_seq_one_letter_code
_entity_poly.pdbx_strand_id
1 'polypeptide(L)'
;MSELLIPGEKVQIDVKEVPYNCLRGKALRDGKHFYQWTAIDECTRMRFVYGFEEHTPENSTKFLKMLLKEFPFKIQTIQTDNGIEFTYKYQSSEVKSPFEIELNKLGINHKLIPPRTPWHNGKVERSHRNDQRYFYEWETFRNIEELNTKLKGHLEWSNNKTMRTLDYKSPMQLLSEKLELKSIH
;
A
#
# COMPACT_ATOMS: atom_id res chain seq x y z
N MET A 1 -10.24 -9.96 19.02
CA MET A 1 -10.52 -10.59 17.72
C MET A 1 -9.29 -10.47 16.85
N SER A 2 -8.50 -11.55 16.82
CA SER A 2 -7.19 -11.77 16.15
C SER A 2 -6.44 -10.50 15.71
N GLU A 3 -5.81 -9.82 16.67
CA GLU A 3 -4.74 -8.89 16.35
C GLU A 3 -3.55 -9.73 15.88
N LEU A 4 -3.20 -9.63 14.60
CA LEU A 4 -1.97 -10.21 14.09
C LEU A 4 -0.82 -9.65 14.92
N LEU A 5 -0.09 -10.54 15.59
CA LEU A 5 0.86 -10.15 16.62
C LEU A 5 2.21 -9.71 16.03
N ILE A 6 2.47 -10.10 14.78
CA ILE A 6 3.80 -10.06 14.19
C ILE A 6 3.80 -9.13 12.97
N PRO A 7 4.70 -8.13 12.92
CA PRO A 7 4.94 -7.32 11.73
C PRO A 7 5.23 -8.21 10.51
N GLY A 8 4.54 -7.95 9.40
CA GLY A 8 4.71 -8.69 8.16
C GLY A 8 3.90 -9.97 8.03
N GLU A 9 3.17 -10.39 9.07
CA GLU A 9 2.28 -11.56 8.97
C GLU A 9 1.23 -11.39 7.87
N LYS A 10 0.65 -10.20 7.77
CA LYS A 10 -0.23 -9.82 6.66
C LYS A 10 -0.09 -8.33 6.33
N VAL A 11 0.15 -8.06 5.05
CA VAL A 11 0.19 -6.70 4.48
C VAL A 11 -0.96 -6.57 3.48
N GLN A 12 -1.73 -5.50 3.58
CA GLN A 12 -2.75 -5.14 2.58
C GLN A 12 -2.12 -4.27 1.52
N ILE A 13 -2.36 -4.54 0.24
CA ILE A 13 -1.98 -3.67 -0.88
C ILE A 13 -3.25 -3.30 -1.66
N ASP A 14 -3.37 -2.02 -1.98
CA ASP A 14 -4.48 -1.45 -2.75
C ASP A 14 -3.97 -0.37 -3.71
N VAL A 15 -4.72 -0.15 -4.79
CA VAL A 15 -4.44 0.91 -5.77
C VAL A 15 -5.61 1.88 -5.80
N LYS A 16 -5.31 3.18 -5.85
CA LYS A 16 -6.30 4.20 -6.18
C LYS A 16 -5.78 5.11 -7.27
N GLU A 17 -6.69 5.62 -8.07
CA GLU A 17 -6.40 6.74 -8.94
C GLU A 17 -6.18 8.01 -8.10
N VAL A 18 -5.19 8.80 -8.47
CA VAL A 18 -4.93 10.11 -7.89
C VAL A 18 -6.05 11.06 -8.34
N PRO A 19 -6.67 11.84 -7.43
CA PRO A 19 -7.75 12.73 -7.81
C PRO A 19 -7.34 13.70 -8.91
N TYR A 20 -8.09 13.71 -10.01
CA TYR A 20 -7.77 14.50 -11.20
C TYR A 20 -7.64 16.01 -10.91
N ASN A 21 -8.39 16.51 -9.92
CA ASN A 21 -8.34 17.90 -9.46
C ASN A 21 -6.99 18.29 -8.80
N CYS A 22 -6.11 17.33 -8.49
CA CYS A 22 -4.75 17.57 -8.00
C CYS A 22 -3.76 17.82 -9.14
N LEU A 23 -4.08 17.46 -10.39
CA LEU A 23 -3.16 17.58 -11.52
C LEU A 23 -3.04 19.04 -11.98
N ARG A 24 -1.82 19.45 -12.31
CA ARG A 24 -1.50 20.80 -12.81
C ARG A 24 -0.54 20.71 -13.98
N GLY A 25 -0.33 21.84 -14.65
CA GLY A 25 0.70 21.95 -15.69
C GLY A 25 0.51 20.95 -16.83
N LYS A 26 1.61 20.32 -17.27
CA LYS A 26 1.61 19.38 -18.39
C LYS A 26 0.75 18.14 -18.10
N ALA A 27 0.82 17.58 -16.89
CA ALA A 27 0.00 16.43 -16.52
C ALA A 27 -1.50 16.70 -16.73
N LEU A 28 -2.00 17.87 -16.31
CA LEU A 28 -3.40 18.24 -16.53
C LEU A 28 -3.71 18.47 -18.01
N ARG A 29 -2.86 19.23 -18.73
CA ARG A 29 -3.09 19.56 -20.15
C ARG A 29 -3.11 18.34 -21.05
N ASP A 30 -2.26 17.37 -20.76
CA ASP A 30 -2.12 16.15 -21.57
C ASP A 30 -3.13 15.06 -21.13
N GLY A 31 -4.01 15.35 -20.18
CA GLY A 31 -4.98 14.37 -19.66
C GLY A 31 -4.31 13.15 -19.02
N LYS A 32 -3.15 13.33 -18.38
CA LYS A 32 -2.45 12.24 -17.68
C LYS A 32 -3.29 11.73 -16.51
N HIS A 33 -3.10 10.46 -16.19
CA HIS A 33 -3.61 9.84 -14.98
C HIS A 33 -2.42 9.35 -14.15
N PHE A 34 -2.53 9.46 -12.82
CA PHE A 34 -1.55 8.90 -11.89
C PHE A 34 -2.28 7.97 -10.94
N TYR A 35 -1.56 6.97 -10.44
CA TYR A 35 -2.11 5.91 -9.60
C TYR A 35 -1.21 5.72 -8.39
N GLN A 36 -1.79 5.72 -7.19
CA GLN A 36 -1.10 5.47 -5.93
C GLN A 36 -1.30 4.02 -5.51
N TRP A 37 -0.20 3.27 -5.37
CA TRP A 37 -0.19 2.02 -4.63
C TRP A 37 0.07 2.31 -3.17
N THR A 38 -0.67 1.64 -2.30
CA THR A 38 -0.53 1.72 -0.84
C THR A 38 -0.36 0.31 -0.29
N ALA A 39 0.71 0.07 0.46
CA ALA A 39 0.85 -1.08 1.33
C ALA A 39 0.65 -0.68 2.79
N ILE A 40 -0.02 -1.51 3.58
CA ILE A 40 -0.22 -1.31 5.03
C ILE A 40 -0.03 -2.63 5.77
N ASP A 41 0.90 -2.66 6.72
CA ASP A 41 1.05 -3.77 7.65
C ASP A 41 -0.14 -3.83 8.62
N GLU A 42 -0.75 -5.01 8.74
CA GLU A 42 -1.94 -5.16 9.56
C GLU A 42 -1.67 -5.13 11.07
N CYS A 43 -0.43 -5.42 11.49
CA CYS A 43 0.01 -5.39 12.88
C CYS A 43 0.29 -3.94 13.32
N THR A 44 1.26 -3.29 12.68
CA THR A 44 1.82 -2.00 13.10
C THR A 44 1.15 -0.78 12.49
N ARG A 45 0.38 -0.96 11.40
CA ARG A 45 -0.08 0.12 10.51
C ARG A 45 1.05 0.84 9.78
N MET A 46 2.29 0.33 9.80
CA MET A 46 3.35 0.88 8.97
C MET A 46 2.91 0.81 7.51
N ARG A 47 3.11 1.93 6.80
CA ARG A 47 2.71 2.08 5.41
C ARG A 47 3.93 2.18 4.51
N PHE A 48 3.68 1.91 3.24
CA PHE A 48 4.51 2.35 2.13
C PHE A 48 3.59 2.81 1.00
N VAL A 49 3.92 3.93 0.35
CA VAL A 49 3.13 4.47 -0.76
C VAL A 49 4.04 4.88 -1.90
N TYR A 50 3.57 4.67 -3.14
CA TYR A 50 4.29 5.12 -4.33
C TYR A 50 3.33 5.32 -5.51
N GLY A 51 3.61 6.34 -6.32
CA GLY A 51 2.84 6.70 -7.50
C GLY A 51 3.45 6.21 -8.81
N PHE A 52 2.62 5.72 -9.73
CA PHE A 52 2.99 5.44 -11.12
C PHE A 52 2.06 6.15 -12.11
N GLU A 53 2.49 6.27 -13.36
CA GLU A 53 1.68 6.84 -14.45
C GLU A 53 0.66 5.87 -15.05
N GLU A 54 0.82 4.56 -14.81
CA GLU A 54 -0.01 3.54 -15.45
C GLU A 54 -0.47 2.50 -14.43
N HIS A 55 -1.73 2.08 -14.53
CA HIS A 55 -2.35 1.04 -13.71
C HIS A 55 -2.11 -0.35 -14.32
N THR A 56 -0.95 -0.94 -14.04
CA THR A 56 -0.52 -2.19 -14.69
C THR A 56 0.00 -3.24 -13.70
N PRO A 57 -0.11 -4.53 -14.04
CA PRO A 57 0.50 -5.61 -13.26
C PRO A 57 2.01 -5.48 -13.10
N GLU A 58 2.72 -4.96 -14.10
CA GLU A 58 4.16 -4.71 -14.05
C GLU A 58 4.50 -3.67 -12.98
N ASN A 59 3.69 -2.63 -12.85
CA ASN A 59 3.88 -1.62 -11.80
C ASN A 59 3.54 -2.17 -10.41
N SER A 60 2.56 -3.08 -10.28
CA SER A 60 2.34 -3.83 -9.04
C SER A 60 3.57 -4.66 -8.64
N THR A 61 4.22 -5.34 -9.59
CA THR A 61 5.47 -6.09 -9.34
C THR A 61 6.64 -5.17 -8.98
N LYS A 62 6.77 -4.01 -9.63
CA LYS A 62 7.78 -3.00 -9.24
C LYS A 62 7.52 -2.48 -7.82
N PHE A 63 6.27 -2.17 -7.50
CA PHE A 63 5.86 -1.72 -6.18
C PHE A 63 6.19 -2.75 -5.11
N LEU A 64 5.91 -4.04 -5.34
CA LEU A 64 6.29 -5.13 -4.44
C LEU A 64 7.81 -5.15 -4.16
N LYS A 65 8.64 -5.01 -5.19
CA LYS A 65 10.10 -4.98 -5.03
C LYS A 65 10.59 -3.78 -4.23
N MET A 66 9.90 -2.65 -4.34
CA MET A 66 10.20 -1.45 -3.54
C MET A 66 9.75 -1.65 -2.09
N LEU A 67 8.55 -2.17 -1.89
CA LEU A 67 7.99 -2.49 -0.57
C LEU A 67 8.90 -3.41 0.24
N LEU A 68 9.42 -4.47 -0.39
CA LEU A 68 10.30 -5.44 0.26
C LEU A 68 11.65 -4.85 0.69
N LYS A 69 12.08 -3.73 0.11
CA LYS A 69 13.27 -2.98 0.54
C LYS A 69 12.96 -2.02 1.67
N GLU A 70 11.73 -1.51 1.72
CA GLU A 70 11.29 -0.52 2.71
C GLU A 70 10.92 -1.17 4.05
N PHE A 71 10.23 -2.30 4.02
CA PHE A 71 9.76 -2.96 5.24
C PHE A 71 10.90 -3.69 5.94
N PRO A 72 11.19 -3.41 7.23
CA PRO A 72 12.32 -4.01 7.95
C PRO A 72 12.03 -5.43 8.45
N PHE A 73 11.04 -6.11 7.87
CA PHE A 73 10.58 -7.44 8.27
C PHE A 73 10.13 -8.26 7.07
N LYS A 74 10.16 -9.58 7.21
CA LYS A 74 9.69 -10.50 6.17
C LYS A 74 8.16 -10.46 6.07
N ILE A 75 7.67 -10.21 4.86
CA ILE A 75 6.25 -10.31 4.54
C ILE A 75 5.90 -11.79 4.29
N GLN A 76 4.87 -12.29 4.96
CA GLN A 76 4.40 -13.68 4.85
C GLN A 76 3.19 -13.79 3.93
N THR A 77 2.23 -12.87 4.09
CA THR A 77 1.01 -12.82 3.27
C THR A 77 0.78 -11.41 2.76
N ILE A 78 0.47 -11.30 1.47
CA ILE A 78 -0.08 -10.08 0.88
C ILE A 78 -1.55 -10.30 0.58
N GLN A 79 -2.37 -9.35 1.03
CA GLN A 79 -3.80 -9.32 0.74
C GLN A 79 -4.12 -8.18 -0.23
N THR A 80 -4.80 -8.47 -1.33
CA THR A 80 -5.25 -7.48 -2.33
C THR A 80 -6.71 -7.69 -2.67
N ASP A 81 -7.32 -6.74 -3.37
CA ASP A 81 -8.56 -7.00 -4.08
C ASP A 81 -8.33 -7.92 -5.30
N ASN A 82 -9.35 -8.04 -6.15
CA ASN A 82 -9.29 -8.87 -7.35
C ASN A 82 -8.96 -8.06 -8.62
N GLY A 83 -8.31 -6.91 -8.47
CA GLY A 83 -7.86 -6.08 -9.57
C GLY A 83 -6.94 -6.83 -10.52
N ILE A 84 -7.04 -6.53 -11.81
CA ILE A 84 -6.26 -7.18 -12.87
C ILE A 84 -4.75 -6.93 -12.71
N GLU A 85 -4.37 -5.84 -12.05
CA GLU A 85 -3.01 -5.50 -11.67
C GLU A 85 -2.42 -6.45 -10.61
N PHE A 86 -3.26 -7.22 -9.91
CA PHE A 86 -2.83 -8.17 -8.89
C PHE A 86 -3.08 -9.61 -9.30
N THR A 87 -4.19 -9.91 -9.98
CA THR A 87 -4.54 -11.29 -10.33
C THR A 87 -5.29 -11.39 -11.65
N TYR A 88 -5.06 -12.47 -12.38
CA TYR A 88 -5.83 -12.81 -13.58
C TYR A 88 -6.90 -13.85 -13.32
N LYS A 89 -7.23 -14.16 -12.05
CA LYS A 89 -8.20 -15.20 -11.67
C LYS A 89 -9.53 -15.15 -12.43
N TYR A 90 -10.03 -13.97 -12.78
CA TYR A 90 -11.27 -13.79 -13.54
C TYR A 90 -11.10 -13.72 -15.07
N GLN A 91 -9.87 -13.64 -15.56
CA GLN A 91 -9.52 -13.64 -16.99
C GLN A 91 -9.06 -15.02 -17.45
N SER A 92 -8.25 -15.70 -16.64
CA SER A 92 -7.74 -17.04 -16.92
C SER A 92 -7.39 -17.76 -15.62
N SER A 93 -7.77 -19.02 -15.50
CA SER A 93 -7.32 -19.90 -14.41
C SER A 93 -5.91 -20.44 -14.63
N GLU A 94 -5.40 -20.38 -15.86
CA GLU A 94 -4.10 -20.96 -16.25
C GLU A 94 -2.98 -19.92 -16.20
N VAL A 95 -3.29 -18.68 -16.57
CA VAL A 95 -2.31 -17.59 -16.62
C VAL A 95 -2.28 -16.86 -15.29
N LYS A 96 -1.10 -16.80 -14.68
CA LYS A 96 -0.84 -16.00 -13.47
C LYS A 96 -0.43 -14.57 -13.86
N SER A 97 -0.86 -13.58 -13.09
CA SER A 97 -0.38 -12.20 -13.29
C SER A 97 1.14 -12.11 -13.01
N PRO A 98 1.85 -11.12 -13.59
CA PRO A 98 3.25 -10.83 -13.21
C PRO A 98 3.45 -10.66 -11.70
N PHE A 99 2.44 -10.14 -11.00
CA PHE A 99 2.44 -9.97 -9.56
C PHE A 99 2.35 -11.31 -8.81
N GLU A 100 1.42 -12.18 -9.18
CA GLU A 100 1.29 -13.53 -8.61
C GLU A 100 2.56 -14.37 -8.85
N ILE A 101 3.14 -14.28 -10.05
CA ILE A 101 4.39 -14.98 -10.39
C ILE A 101 5.52 -14.55 -9.46
N GLU A 102 5.66 -13.23 -9.21
CA GLU A 102 6.71 -12.73 -8.32
C GLU A 102 6.47 -13.13 -6.86
N LEU A 103 5.23 -13.06 -6.37
CA LEU A 103 4.89 -13.51 -5.01
C LEU A 103 5.23 -14.98 -4.79
N ASN A 104 4.91 -15.84 -5.76
CA ASN A 104 5.22 -17.27 -5.71
C ASN A 104 6.74 -17.52 -5.66
N LYS A 105 7.53 -16.79 -6.46
CA LYS A 105 9.00 -16.88 -6.42
C LYS A 105 9.58 -16.49 -5.07
N LEU A 106 8.97 -15.53 -4.40
CA LEU A 106 9.40 -15.02 -3.09
C LEU A 106 8.86 -15.86 -1.92
N GLY A 107 7.98 -16.84 -2.19
CA GLY A 107 7.31 -17.64 -1.16
C GLY A 107 6.34 -16.81 -0.30
N ILE A 108 5.78 -15.73 -0.86
CA ILE A 108 4.79 -14.88 -0.18
C ILE A 108 3.39 -15.36 -0.58
N ASN A 109 2.57 -15.67 0.41
CA ASN A 109 1.19 -16.10 0.16
C ASN A 109 0.34 -14.93 -0.36
N HIS A 110 -0.44 -15.17 -1.42
CA HIS A 110 -1.37 -14.19 -1.97
C HIS A 110 -2.80 -14.50 -1.53
N LYS A 111 -3.41 -13.58 -0.78
CA LYS A 111 -4.79 -13.68 -0.31
C LYS A 111 -5.68 -12.66 -1.01
N LEU A 112 -6.60 -13.13 -1.84
CA LEU A 112 -7.59 -12.25 -2.46
C LEU A 112 -8.73 -11.94 -1.48
N ILE A 113 -9.21 -10.69 -1.50
CA ILE A 113 -10.42 -10.31 -0.76
C ILE A 113 -11.62 -11.05 -1.38
N PRO A 114 -12.41 -11.78 -0.57
CA PRO A 114 -13.60 -12.45 -1.07
C PRO A 114 -14.58 -11.44 -1.69
N PRO A 115 -15.24 -11.76 -2.81
CA PRO A 115 -16.27 -10.91 -3.37
C PRO A 115 -17.36 -10.59 -2.33
N ARG A 116 -17.86 -9.34 -2.35
CA ARG A 116 -18.93 -8.85 -1.45
C ARG A 116 -18.55 -8.80 0.04
N THR A 117 -17.26 -8.66 0.36
CA THR A 117 -16.79 -8.54 1.74
C THR A 117 -15.98 -7.26 2.02
N PRO A 118 -16.58 -6.06 1.81
CA PRO A 118 -15.87 -4.77 1.88
C PRO A 118 -15.23 -4.49 3.25
N TRP A 119 -15.77 -5.06 4.34
CA TRP A 119 -15.21 -4.89 5.69
C TRP A 119 -13.79 -5.42 5.84
N HIS A 120 -13.33 -6.35 4.99
CA HIS A 120 -11.93 -6.83 5.01
C HIS A 120 -10.92 -5.78 4.55
N ASN A 121 -11.38 -4.71 3.90
CA ASN A 121 -10.54 -3.61 3.39
C ASN A 121 -10.56 -2.35 4.27
N GLY A 122 -11.25 -2.36 5.42
CA GLY A 122 -11.53 -1.15 6.19
C GLY A 122 -10.30 -0.38 6.68
N LYS A 123 -9.12 -1.03 6.78
CA LYS A 123 -7.85 -0.40 7.17
C LYS A 123 -7.27 0.44 6.03
N VAL A 124 -7.13 -0.13 4.83
CA VAL A 124 -6.63 0.61 3.66
C VAL A 124 -7.63 1.62 3.16
N GLU A 125 -8.94 1.34 3.19
CA GLU A 125 -9.96 2.34 2.87
C GLU A 125 -9.91 3.55 3.81
N ARG A 126 -9.69 3.33 5.12
CA ARG A 126 -9.49 4.42 6.08
C ARG A 126 -8.21 5.19 5.75
N SER A 127 -7.17 4.50 5.33
CA SER A 127 -5.93 5.12 4.90
C SER A 127 -6.12 6.01 3.68
N HIS A 128 -6.87 5.54 2.67
CA HIS A 128 -7.21 6.33 1.48
C HIS A 128 -8.05 7.56 1.83
N ARG A 129 -8.97 7.47 2.80
CA ARG A 129 -9.68 8.66 3.31
C ARG A 129 -8.75 9.64 4.03
N ASN A 130 -7.75 9.15 4.76
CA ASN A 130 -6.75 10.02 5.38
C ASN A 130 -5.87 10.70 4.34
N ASP A 131 -5.44 9.98 3.30
CA ASP A 131 -4.68 10.56 2.20
C ASP A 131 -5.51 11.62 1.47
N GLN A 132 -6.82 11.38 1.28
CA GLN A 132 -7.70 12.40 0.71
C GLN A 132 -7.67 13.69 1.54
N ARG A 133 -7.93 13.57 2.84
CA ARG A 133 -8.08 14.70 3.77
C ARG A 133 -6.79 15.46 4.04
N TYR A 134 -5.68 14.76 4.20
CA TYR A 134 -4.42 15.35 4.68
C TYR A 134 -3.40 15.59 3.59
N PHE A 135 -3.60 15.04 2.39
CA PHE A 135 -2.67 15.17 1.27
C PHE A 135 -3.36 15.73 0.03
N TYR A 136 -4.31 15.00 -0.55
CA TYR A 136 -4.90 15.38 -1.85
C TYR A 136 -5.78 16.64 -1.81
N GLU A 137 -6.38 16.98 -0.66
CA GLU A 137 -7.11 18.25 -0.51
C GLU A 137 -6.19 19.49 -0.49
N TRP A 138 -4.88 19.30 -0.28
CA TRP A 138 -3.91 20.39 -0.07
C TRP A 138 -2.82 20.44 -1.13
N GLU A 139 -2.58 19.32 -1.82
CA GLU A 139 -1.45 19.17 -2.72
C GLU A 139 -1.85 19.12 -4.19
N THR A 140 -0.91 19.56 -5.03
CA THR A 140 -1.03 19.48 -6.49
C THR A 140 0.27 19.03 -7.13
N PHE A 141 0.19 18.44 -8.32
CA PHE A 141 1.33 17.79 -8.97
C PHE A 141 1.38 18.09 -10.46
N ARG A 142 2.57 18.40 -10.99
CA ARG A 142 2.78 18.65 -12.43
C ARG A 142 3.29 17.44 -13.21
N ASN A 143 3.87 16.48 -12.51
CA ASN A 143 4.44 15.24 -13.04
C ASN A 143 4.50 14.17 -11.92
N ILE A 144 4.91 12.95 -12.29
CA ILE A 144 4.98 11.82 -11.37
C ILE A 144 6.08 11.97 -10.32
N GLU A 145 7.16 12.69 -10.64
CA GLU A 145 8.27 12.97 -9.72
C GLU A 145 7.84 13.91 -8.58
N GLU A 146 7.07 14.95 -8.88
CA GLU A 146 6.52 15.87 -7.88
C GLU A 146 5.55 15.15 -6.96
N LEU A 147 4.68 14.28 -7.52
CA LEU A 147 3.79 13.43 -6.73
C LEU A 147 4.59 12.54 -5.77
N ASN A 148 5.58 11.80 -6.26
CA ASN A 148 6.36 10.88 -5.43
C ASN A 148 7.21 11.58 -4.38
N THR A 149 7.73 12.77 -4.68
CA THR A 149 8.46 13.60 -3.71
C THR A 149 7.55 14.00 -2.55
N LYS A 150 6.34 14.46 -2.84
CA LYS A 150 5.37 14.87 -1.82
C LYS A 150 4.78 13.68 -1.07
N LEU A 151 4.52 12.57 -1.76
CA LEU A 151 4.09 11.31 -1.13
C LEU A 151 5.12 10.80 -0.12
N LYS A 152 6.42 10.95 -0.41
CA LYS A 152 7.48 10.58 0.54
C LYS A 152 7.38 11.38 1.85
N GLY A 153 7.20 12.69 1.78
CA GLY A 153 7.02 13.53 2.98
C GLY A 153 5.73 13.18 3.74
N HIS A 154 4.63 12.97 3.02
CA HIS A 154 3.36 12.52 3.62
C HIS A 154 3.48 11.14 4.28
N LEU A 155 4.23 10.22 3.66
CA LEU A 155 4.48 8.88 4.20
C LEU A 155 5.22 8.97 5.54
N GLU A 156 6.30 9.74 5.59
CA GLU A 156 7.10 9.96 6.80
C GLU A 156 6.24 10.53 7.94
N TRP A 157 5.45 11.56 7.65
CA TRP A 157 4.49 12.10 8.62
C TRP A 157 3.47 11.04 9.07
N SER A 158 2.89 10.29 8.13
CA SER A 158 1.84 9.32 8.42
C SER A 158 2.33 8.14 9.27
N ASN A 159 3.56 7.67 9.05
CA ASN A 159 4.19 6.60 9.83
C ASN A 159 4.65 7.07 11.22
N ASN A 160 4.85 8.38 11.42
CA ASN A 160 5.24 8.95 12.71
C ASN A 160 4.07 9.59 13.49
N LYS A 161 2.88 9.68 12.88
CA LYS A 161 1.68 10.21 13.54
C LYS A 161 1.09 9.20 14.52
N THR A 162 0.87 9.64 15.75
CA THR A 162 0.22 8.84 16.80
C THR A 162 -1.23 8.49 16.45
N MET A 163 -1.65 7.26 16.76
CA MET A 163 -2.99 6.77 16.45
C MET A 163 -3.69 6.25 17.71
N ARG A 164 -4.90 6.73 18.00
CA ARG A 164 -5.72 6.23 19.11
C ARG A 164 -5.97 4.72 19.02
N THR A 165 -6.04 4.16 17.82
CA THR A 165 -6.23 2.73 17.58
C THR A 165 -5.00 1.87 17.90
N LEU A 166 -3.84 2.50 18.12
CA LEU A 166 -2.58 1.86 18.49
C LEU A 166 -2.15 2.30 19.89
N ASP A 167 -3.11 2.52 20.79
CA ASP A 167 -2.85 3.02 22.14
C ASP A 167 -2.00 4.31 22.15
N TYR A 168 -2.35 5.24 21.27
CA TYR A 168 -1.65 6.52 21.07
C TYR A 168 -0.20 6.43 20.60
N LYS A 169 0.24 5.25 20.13
CA LYS A 169 1.55 5.09 19.47
C LYS A 169 1.46 5.42 17.98
N SER A 170 2.57 5.85 17.40
CA SER A 170 2.74 5.89 15.95
C SER A 170 3.03 4.50 15.40
N PRO A 171 2.79 4.26 14.09
CA PRO A 171 3.21 3.02 13.44
C PRO A 171 4.69 2.68 13.68
N MET A 172 5.58 3.67 13.62
CA MET A 172 7.02 3.46 13.87
C MET A 172 7.33 3.11 15.34
N GLN A 173 6.65 3.73 16.30
CA GLN A 173 6.82 3.40 17.72
C GLN A 173 6.38 1.95 18.00
N LEU A 174 5.20 1.56 17.51
CA LEU A 174 4.71 0.19 17.68
C LEU A 174 5.62 -0.83 16.98
N LEU A 175 6.16 -0.48 15.81
CA LEU A 175 7.13 -1.31 15.11
C LEU A 175 8.40 -1.53 15.94
N SER A 176 8.98 -0.46 16.51
CA SER A 176 10.18 -0.56 17.37
C SER A 176 9.96 -1.55 18.52
N GLU A 177 8.85 -1.38 19.25
CA GLU A 177 8.49 -2.26 20.37
C GLU A 177 8.37 -3.73 19.93
N LYS A 178 7.74 -3.98 18.78
CA LYS A 178 7.56 -5.35 18.25
C LYS A 178 8.86 -5.98 17.77
N LEU A 179 9.78 -5.19 17.23
CA LEU A 179 11.09 -5.67 16.80
C LEU A 179 12.02 -5.93 18.00
N GLU A 180 12.00 -5.07 19.02
CA GLU A 180 12.76 -5.27 20.26
C GLU A 180 12.34 -6.54 21.01
N LEU A 181 11.03 -6.80 21.11
CA LEU A 181 10.51 -8.03 21.73
C LEU A 181 10.99 -9.31 21.02
N LYS A 182 11.21 -9.25 19.70
CA LYS A 182 11.76 -10.35 18.90
C LYS A 182 13.26 -10.53 19.09
N SER A 183 14.01 -9.52 19.50
CA SER A 183 15.45 -9.63 19.74
C SER A 183 15.79 -10.26 21.10
N ILE A 184 14.81 -10.37 21.99
CA ILE A 184 14.97 -10.88 23.36
C ILE A 184 14.65 -12.40 23.45
N HIS A 185 14.07 -12.99 22.41
CA HIS A 185 13.69 -14.42 22.33
C HIS A 185 14.37 -15.09 21.15
#